data_AF-Q5BMA7-F1
#
_entry.id   AF-Q5BMA7-F1
#
_cell.length_a   1.000
_cell.length_b   1.000
_cell.length_c   1.000
_cell.angle_alpha   90.00
_cell.angle_beta   90.00
_cell.angle_gamma   90.00
#
_symmetry.space_group_name_H-M   'P 1'
#
loop_
_entity.id
_entity.type
_entity.pdbx_description
1 polymer ?
#
loop_
_entity_poly.entity_id
_entity_poly.type
_entity_poly.pdbx_seq_one_letter_code
_entity_poly.pdbx_strand_id
1 'polypeptide(L)' 'QPKSKITHVVFCTTSGVDMPGADYQLTKLLGLRPSVKRLMMYQQGCCAGGTVLRLAKDLAENNRGARVLVVCSEITAVT' A
#
# COMPACT_ATOMS: atom_id res chain seq x y z
N GLN A 1 -9.91 4.99 14.65
CA GLN A 1 -10.58 3.81 14.03
C GLN A 1 -9.64 2.60 14.17
N PRO A 2 -10.15 1.40 14.46
CA PRO A 2 -9.30 0.23 14.65
C PRO A 2 -8.61 -0.22 13.35
N LYS A 3 -7.38 -0.73 13.46
CA LYS A 3 -6.58 -1.25 12.34
C LYS A 3 -7.22 -2.47 11.65
N SER A 4 -8.04 -3.22 12.36
CA SER A 4 -8.80 -4.37 11.85
C SER A 4 -9.84 -4.02 10.76
N LYS A 5 -10.22 -2.74 10.62
CA LYS A 5 -11.13 -2.28 9.57
C LYS A 5 -10.44 -1.97 8.23
N ILE A 6 -9.10 -2.07 8.14
CA ILE A 6 -8.39 -1.86 6.88
C ILE A 6 -8.73 -3.03 5.95
N THR A 7 -9.27 -2.71 4.78
CA THR A 7 -9.69 -3.71 3.77
C THR A 7 -8.74 -3.76 2.59
N HIS A 8 -8.05 -2.65 2.31
CA HIS A 8 -7.09 -2.55 1.21
C HIS A 8 -5.79 -1.89 1.70
N VAL A 9 -4.66 -2.36 1.20
CA VAL A 9 -3.34 -1.76 1.41
C VAL A 9 -2.75 -1.46 0.05
N VAL A 10 -2.40 -0.19 -0.19
CA VAL A 10 -1.67 0.26 -1.36
C VAL A 10 -0.29 0.70 -0.90
N PHE A 11 0.75 0.03 -1.37
CA PHE A 11 2.12 0.32 -0.99
C PHE A 11 2.92 0.79 -2.20
N CYS A 12 3.67 1.88 -2.05
CA CYS A 12 4.55 2.42 -3.08
C CYS A 12 5.99 2.55 -2.55
N THR A 13 6.95 2.12 -3.38
CA THR A 13 8.38 2.33 -3.11
C THR A 13 9.18 2.34 -4.41
N THR A 14 10.23 3.15 -4.45
CA THR A 14 11.25 3.15 -5.50
C THR A 14 12.58 2.57 -5.03
N SER A 15 12.72 2.32 -3.72
CA SER A 15 13.97 2.00 -3.06
C SER A 15 14.39 0.53 -3.14
N GLY A 16 13.60 -0.32 -3.78
CA GLY A 16 13.91 -1.73 -3.93
C GLY A 16 12.70 -2.55 -4.34
N VAL A 17 12.97 -3.71 -4.94
CA VAL A 17 11.96 -4.69 -5.34
C VAL A 17 12.28 -6.00 -4.64
N ASP A 18 11.31 -6.56 -3.94
CA ASP A 18 11.44 -7.84 -3.24
C ASP A 18 10.19 -8.71 -3.47
N MET A 19 10.34 -10.02 -3.29
CA MET A 19 9.26 -10.99 -3.40
C MET A 19 9.38 -12.06 -2.29
N PRO A 20 8.48 -12.08 -1.30
CA PRO A 20 7.24 -11.30 -1.18
C PRO A 20 7.47 -9.80 -0.90
N GLY A 21 6.62 -8.95 -1.48
CA GLY A 21 6.84 -7.51 -1.51
C GLY A 21 6.71 -6.78 -0.18
N ALA A 22 7.06 -5.49 -0.20
CA ALA A 22 6.98 -4.62 0.97
C ALA A 22 5.55 -4.51 1.53
N ASP A 23 4.53 -4.64 0.67
CA ASP A 23 3.12 -4.75 1.05
C ASP A 23 2.84 -5.95 1.97
N TYR A 24 3.49 -7.09 1.72
CA TYR A 24 3.36 -8.29 2.53
C TYR A 24 4.07 -8.12 3.88
N GLN A 25 5.30 -7.60 3.85
CA GLN A 25 6.07 -7.33 5.07
C GLN A 25 5.32 -6.35 5.98
N LEU A 26 4.77 -5.27 5.42
CA LEU A 26 3.96 -4.31 6.16
C LEU A 26 2.71 -4.96 6.77
N THR A 27 2.01 -5.78 5.99
CA THR A 27 0.80 -6.50 6.44
C THR A 27 1.10 -7.39 7.65
N LYS A 28 2.26 -8.08 7.62
CA LYS A 28 2.74 -8.93 8.71
C LYS A 28 3.16 -8.11 9.94
N LEU A 29 3.89 -7.01 9.76
CA LEU A 29 4.34 -6.12 10.84
C LEU A 29 3.18 -5.44 11.57
N LEU A 30 2.15 -4.99 10.84
CA LEU A 30 1.00 -4.32 11.42
C LEU A 30 -0.03 -5.30 12.03
N GLY A 31 0.10 -6.60 11.75
CA GLY A 31 -0.86 -7.63 12.15
C GLY A 31 -2.23 -7.39 11.50
N LEU A 32 -2.25 -7.07 10.21
CA LEU A 32 -3.49 -6.88 9.46
C LEU A 32 -4.14 -8.23 9.13
N ARG A 33 -5.41 -8.19 8.72
CA ARG A 33 -6.14 -9.41 8.32
C ARG A 33 -5.47 -10.04 7.09
N PRO A 34 -5.30 -11.37 7.03
CA PRO A 34 -4.69 -12.03 5.87
C PRO A 34 -5.54 -11.90 4.59
N SER A 35 -6.83 -11.58 4.73
CA SER A 35 -7.76 -11.32 3.62
C SER A 35 -7.70 -9.89 3.07
N VAL A 36 -6.77 -9.05 3.54
CA VAL A 36 -6.63 -7.67 3.06
C VAL A 36 -6.17 -7.67 1.59
N LYS A 37 -6.82 -6.85 0.76
CA LYS A 37 -6.44 -6.73 -0.65
C LYS A 37 -5.19 -5.87 -0.74
N ARG A 38 -4.11 -6.41 -1.28
CA ARG A 38 -2.81 -5.74 -1.36
C ARG A 38 -2.53 -5.32 -2.80
N LEU A 39 -2.06 -4.09 -2.96
CA LEU A 39 -1.64 -3.54 -4.24
C LEU A 39 -0.26 -2.91 -4.05
N MET A 40 0.73 -3.47 -4.75
CA MET A 40 2.13 -3.06 -4.64
C MET A 40 2.55 -2.34 -5.91
N MET A 41 3.13 -1.14 -5.75
CA MET A 41 3.60 -0.28 -6.84
C MET A 41 5.10 -0.05 -6.68
N TYR A 42 5.89 -0.70 -7.53
CA TYR A 42 7.34 -0.55 -7.56
C TYR A 42 7.76 0.52 -8.58
N GLN A 43 8.83 1.25 -8.26
CA GLN A 43 9.59 2.07 -9.22
C GLN A 43 8.76 3.14 -9.96
N GLN A 44 7.78 3.75 -9.28
CA GLN A 44 6.93 4.79 -9.87
C GLN A 44 7.51 6.22 -9.79
N GLY A 45 8.66 6.38 -9.12
CA GLY A 45 9.31 7.69 -8.93
C GLY A 45 8.51 8.64 -8.03
N CYS A 46 8.86 9.93 -8.10
CA CYS A 46 8.23 10.98 -7.28
C CYS A 46 6.72 11.15 -7.56
N CYS A 47 6.24 10.72 -8.72
CA CYS A 47 4.83 10.83 -9.11
C CYS A 47 3.94 9.73 -8.48
N ALA A 48 4.55 8.74 -7.81
CA ALA A 48 3.84 7.60 -7.22
C ALA A 48 2.73 8.03 -6.26
N GLY A 49 2.95 9.11 -5.50
CA GLY A 49 2.01 9.64 -4.51
C GLY A 49 0.63 9.99 -5.11
N GLY A 50 0.62 10.64 -6.28
CA GLY A 50 -0.62 10.97 -6.99
C GLY A 50 -1.32 9.72 -7.51
N THR A 51 -0.55 8.77 -8.04
CA THR A 51 -1.09 7.52 -8.59
C THR A 51 -1.70 6.65 -7.49
N VAL A 52 -1.07 6.54 -6.32
CA VAL A 52 -1.65 5.75 -5.22
C VAL A 52 -2.91 6.36 -4.65
N LEU A 53 -3.02 7.70 -4.61
CA LEU A 53 -4.24 8.39 -4.21
C LEU A 53 -5.37 8.17 -5.21
N ARG A 54 -5.07 8.23 -6.51
CA ARG A 54 -6.04 7.90 -7.56
C ARG A 54 -6.55 6.47 -7.42
N LEU A 55 -5.65 5.50 -7.24
CA LEU A 55 -6.04 4.11 -7.00
C LEU A 55 -6.84 3.93 -5.70
N ALA A 56 -6.43 4.60 -4.63
CA ALA A 56 -7.13 4.55 -3.36
C ALA A 56 -8.54 5.14 -3.46
N LYS A 57 -8.74 6.19 -4.26
CA LYS A 57 -10.06 6.75 -4.56
C LYS A 57 -10.95 5.70 -5.21
N ASP A 58 -10.51 5.10 -6.32
CA ASP A 58 -11.28 4.08 -7.04
C ASP A 58 -11.63 2.90 -6.12
N LEU A 59 -10.66 2.44 -5.31
CA LEU A 59 -10.87 1.35 -4.36
C LEU A 59 -11.87 1.71 -3.25
N ALA A 60 -11.80 2.92 -2.71
CA ALA A 60 -12.69 3.37 -1.64
C ALA A 60 -14.12 3.63 -2.14
N GLU A 61 -14.27 4.24 -3.32
CA GLU A 61 -15.59 4.54 -3.92
C GLU A 61 -16.29 3.28 -4.40
N ASN A 62 -15.56 2.33 -5.00
CA ASN A 62 -16.14 1.11 -5.56
C ASN A 62 -16.48 0.04 -4.51
N ASN A 63 -15.98 0.16 -3.27
CA ASN A 63 -16.21 -0.82 -2.21
C ASN A 63 -16.85 -0.14 -0.99
N ARG A 64 -18.16 -0.33 -0.80
CA ARG A 64 -18.90 0.27 0.33
C ARG A 64 -18.30 -0.15 1.68
N GLY A 65 -17.90 0.84 2.48
CA GLY A 65 -17.27 0.61 3.79
C GLY A 65 -15.80 0.19 3.72
N ALA A 66 -15.17 0.24 2.54
CA ALA A 66 -13.74 -0.01 2.43
C ALA A 66 -12.91 1.08 3.10
N ARG A 67 -11.79 0.65 3.67
CA ARG A 67 -10.79 1.53 4.24
C ARG A 67 -9.45 1.17 3.64
N VAL A 68 -8.93 2.09 2.84
CA VAL A 68 -7.67 1.93 2.14
C VAL A 68 -6.56 2.55 2.98
N LEU A 69 -5.54 1.75 3.30
CA LEU A 69 -4.30 2.23 3.87
C LEU A 69 -3.32 2.45 2.71
N VAL A 70 -2.92 3.70 2.49
CA VAL A 70 -1.88 4.06 1.51
C VAL A 70 -0.58 4.27 2.25
N VAL A 71 0.49 3.63 1.79
CA VAL A 71 1.84 3.80 2.31
C VAL A 71 2.79 4.07 1.17
N CYS A 72 3.56 5.13 1.28
CA CYS A 72 4.68 5.42 0.40
C CYS A 72 5.93 5.50 1.26
N SER A 73 6.85 4.56 1.05
CA SER A 73 8.07 4.44 1.83
C SER A 73 9.26 4.48 0.89
N GLU A 74 10.07 5.53 1.05
CA GLU A 74 11.28 5.75 0.27
C GLU A 74 12.48 5.82 1.20
N ILE A 75 13.56 5.14 0.84
CA ILE A 75 14.83 5.06 1.54
C ILE A 75 15.94 5.38 0.52
N THR A 76 16.84 6.30 0.86
CA THR A 76 17.96 6.74 0.00
C THR A 76 19.17 5.80 0.04
N ALA A 77 19.02 4.58 0.57
CA ALA A 77 20.11 3.62 0.73
C ALA A 77 20.56 2.98 -0.60
N VAL A 78 19.79 3.19 -1.68
CA VAL A 78 20.06 2.66 -3.02
C VAL A 78 20.26 3.79 -4.05
N THR A 79 20.76 4.94 -3.59
CA THR A 79 21.26 6.04 -4.45
C THR A 79 22.76 6.15 -4.36
#